data_AF-A0A976HDM6-F1
#
_entry.id   AF-A0A976HDM6-F1
#
_cell.length_a   1.000
_cell.length_b   1.000
_cell.length_c   1.000
_cell.angle_alpha   90.00
_cell.angle_beta   90.00
_cell.angle_gamma   90.00
#
_symmetry.space_group_name_H-M   'P 1'
#
loop_
_entity.id
_entity.type
_entity.pdbx_description
1 polymer ?
#
loop_
_entity_poly.entity_id
_entity_poly.type
_entity_poly.pdbx_seq_one_letter_code
_entity_poly.pdbx_strand_id
1 'polypeptide(L)' 'AGQRMLVFRNEGHGGVNVVYRREDGNIGWIDPRNSK' A
#
# COMPACT_ATOMS: atom_id res chain seq x y z
N ALA A 1 -17.56 -9.61 1.00
CA ALA A 1 -16.20 -9.60 1.59
C ALA A 1 -15.52 -8.29 1.24
N GLY A 2 -15.03 -7.54 2.23
CA GLY A 2 -14.35 -6.25 2.02
C GLY A 2 -12.92 -6.46 1.50
N GLN A 3 -12.50 -5.60 0.57
CA GLN A 3 -11.21 -5.69 -0.11
C GLN A 3 -10.06 -5.56 0.91
N ARG A 4 -9.14 -6.54 0.96
CA ARG A 4 -8.03 -6.59 1.93
C ARG A 4 -6.85 -5.66 1.59
N MET A 5 -6.94 -4.98 0.45
CA MET A 5 -5.88 -4.18 -0.15
C MET A 5 -6.48 -2.98 -0.89
N LEU A 6 -5.78 -1.85 -0.85
CA LEU A 6 -6.09 -0.66 -1.63
C LEU A 6 -4.87 -0.28 -2.48
N VAL A 7 -5.13 0.10 -3.72
CA VAL A 7 -4.14 0.65 -4.65
C VAL A 7 -4.50 2.11 -4.87
N PHE A 8 -3.52 3.01 -4.79
CA PHE A 8 -3.77 4.43 -4.97
C PHE A 8 -2.56 5.15 -5.59
N ARG A 9 -2.84 6.31 -6.19
CA ARG A 9 -1.83 7.26 -6.63
C ARG A 9 -1.42 8.10 -5.43
N ASN A 10 -0.16 8.02 -5.03
CA ASN A 10 0.37 8.84 -3.95
C ASN A 10 0.66 10.26 -4.45
N GLU A 11 0.15 11.25 -3.74
CA GLU A 11 0.27 12.67 -4.12
C GLU A 11 1.69 13.20 -3.94
N GLY A 12 2.42 12.76 -2.92
CA GLY A 12 3.74 13.28 -2.58
C GLY A 12 4.80 13.01 -3.65
N HIS A 13 4.59 12.02 -4.52
CA HIS A 13 5.55 11.69 -5.59
C HIS A 13 4.92 11.20 -6.89
N GLY A 14 3.59 11.19 -7.00
CA GLY A 14 2.89 10.75 -8.19
C GLY A 14 3.12 9.28 -8.56
N GLY A 15 3.55 8.43 -7.62
CA GLY A 15 3.77 6.99 -7.84
C GLY A 15 2.57 6.16 -7.40
N VAL A 16 2.58 4.88 -7.74
CA VAL A 16 1.61 3.93 -7.20
C VAL A 16 2.07 3.43 -5.84
N ASN A 17 1.15 3.39 -4.89
CA ASN A 17 1.34 2.71 -3.61
C ASN A 17 0.23 1.71 -3.35
N VAL A 18 0.55 0.76 -2.48
CA VAL A 18 -0.38 -0.26 -2.01
C VAL A 18 -0.39 -0.26 -0.49
N VAL A 19 -1.60 -0.31 0.08
CA VAL A 19 -1.79 -0.61 1.51
C VAL A 19 -2.65 -1.86 1.67
N TYR A 20 -2.36 -2.66 2.70
CA TYR A 20 -3.12 -3.88 3.00
C TYR A 20 -3.19 -4.13 4.50
N ARG A 21 -4.23 -4.87 4.94
CA ARG A 21 -4.36 -5.30 6.33
C ARG A 21 -3.47 -6.54 6.55
N ARG A 22 -2.55 -6.46 7.50
CA ARG A 22 -1.68 -7.58 7.92
C ARG A 22 -2.38 -8.46 8.96
N GLU A 23 -1.84 -9.66 9.17
CA GLU A 23 -2.34 -10.61 10.18
C GLU A 23 -2.12 -10.12 11.62
N ASP A 24 -1.07 -9.33 11.85
CA ASP A 24 -0.77 -8.69 13.14
C ASP A 24 -1.67 -7.48 13.45
N GLY A 25 -2.66 -7.18 12.60
CA GLY A 25 -3.57 -6.07 12.77
C GLY A 25 -3.01 -4.70 12.38
N ASN A 26 -1.77 -4.62 11.90
CA ASN A 26 -1.20 -3.37 11.35
C ASN A 26 -1.55 -3.21 9.86
N ILE A 27 -1.20 -2.03 9.32
CA ILE A 27 -1.28 -1.76 7.88
C ILE A 27 0.11 -1.96 7.28
N GLY A 28 0.20 -2.85 6.30
CA GLY A 28 1.38 -2.99 5.46
C GLY A 28 1.33 -1.96 4.34
N TRP A 29 2.47 -1.34 4.02
CA TRP A 29 2.64 -0.37 2.95
C TRP A 29 3.70 -0.89 1.98
N ILE A 30 3.41 -0.87 0.68
CA ILE A 30 4.39 -1.13 -0.40
C ILE A 30 4.59 0.14 -1.23
N ASP A 31 5.84 0.61 -1.32
CA ASP A 31 6.31 1.60 -2.29
C ASP A 31 7.31 0.92 -3.25
N PRO A 32 6.90 0.60 -4.49
CA PRO A 32 7.76 -0.06 -5.46
C PRO A 32 9.02 0.73 -5.78
N ARG A 33 9.04 2.05 -5.61
CA ARG A 33 10.21 2.88 -5.90
C ARG A 33 11.31 2.72 -4.85
N ASN A 34 10.95 2.21 -3.67
CA ASN A 34 11.90 1.93 -2.59
C ASN A 34 12.24 0.43 -2.50
N SER A 35 11.73 -0.36 -3.44
CA SER A 35 12.10 -1.77 -3.61
C SER A 35 13.36 -1.80 -4.48
N LYS A 36 14.52 -1.87 -3.83
CA LYS A 36 15.77 -2.20 -4.53
C LYS A 36 15.82 -3.68 -4.86
#